data_AF-A0A094E975-F1
#
_entry.id   AF-A0A094E975-F1
#
_cell.length_a   1.000
_cell.length_b   1.000
_cell.length_c   1.000
_cell.angle_alpha   90.00
_cell.angle_beta   90.00
_cell.angle_gamma   90.00
#
_symmetry.space_group_name_H-M   'P 1'
#
loop_
_entity.id
_entity.type
_entity.pdbx_description
1 polymer ?
#
loop_
_entity_poly.entity_id
_entity_poly.type
_entity_poly.pdbx_seq_one_letter_code
_entity_poly.pdbx_strand_id
1 'polypeptide(L)'
;MWKEDILTHLGDSLSREQLHSRQLKYEAEIELVDAAEKHGNPDSAHGTLQVAINTGPRPSLLRSHMRYPGIDEGWKLKNLINDNGSWASQSASSFWTIGRLMQFANSEDMTVWPLTLFTLLVQLLLKLQSRYFSIASSPKSSPHQIPITVGVVNEQIAGTEERFYGLTTNYLIDLHRQLRSESTTRTTANRSNMPVVFPNAGKVLAHIRTSALRLPLDICKPIIMVGPGSGIAPFRGFVQERAGLAAEGFTIGPMLLFFGCRSSS
;
A
#
# COMPACT_ATOMS: atom_id res chain seq x y z
N MET A 1 50.71 26.59 22.01
CA MET A 1 51.01 25.34 21.29
C MET A 1 50.06 24.26 21.84
N TRP A 2 48.84 24.02 21.35
CA TRP A 2 48.18 24.34 20.09
C TRP A 2 46.71 24.69 20.39
N LYS A 3 46.25 25.88 19.99
CA LYS A 3 44.84 26.27 20.10
C LYS A 3 44.33 27.02 18.86
N GLU A 4 45.06 26.98 17.74
CA GLU A 4 44.77 27.83 16.57
C GLU A 4 44.74 27.13 15.18
N ASP A 5 44.98 25.82 15.04
CA ASP A 5 45.19 25.24 13.69
C ASP A 5 44.09 24.29 13.14
N ILE A 6 42.84 24.40 13.59
CA ILE A 6 41.72 23.62 12.97
C ILE A 6 40.49 24.50 12.72
N LEU A 7 40.69 25.63 12.03
CA LEU A 7 39.58 26.42 11.45
C LEU A 7 39.76 26.67 9.94
N THR A 8 40.70 25.97 9.29
CA THR A 8 41.04 26.16 7.88
C THR A 8 40.41 25.16 6.91
N HIS A 9 39.36 24.43 7.33
CA HIS A 9 38.52 23.62 6.44
C HIS A 9 37.03 23.93 6.65
N LEU A 10 36.67 25.21 6.53
CA LEU A 10 35.34 25.61 6.11
C LEU A 10 35.19 25.29 4.62
N GLY A 11 34.98 24.01 4.29
CA GLY A 11 34.37 23.64 3.03
C GLY A 11 32.91 24.07 3.08
N ASP A 12 32.51 24.97 2.18
CA ASP A 12 31.18 25.56 2.00
C ASP A 12 30.05 24.86 2.78
N SER A 13 29.90 25.20 4.06
CA SER A 13 28.82 24.64 4.86
C SER A 13 27.55 25.39 4.50
N LEU A 14 26.62 24.72 3.80
CA LEU A 14 25.23 25.18 3.65
C LEU A 14 24.72 25.66 5.01
N SER A 15 24.11 26.85 5.06
CA SER A 15 23.60 27.38 6.33
C SER A 15 22.56 26.41 6.92
N ARG A 16 22.44 26.36 8.25
CA ARG A 16 21.45 25.49 8.93
C ARG A 16 20.02 25.69 8.39
N GLU A 17 19.68 26.91 7.95
CA GLU A 17 18.40 27.24 7.32
C GLU A 17 18.24 26.65 5.90
N GLN A 18 19.32 26.63 5.11
CA GLN A 18 19.33 25.99 3.80
C GLN A 18 19.22 24.46 3.91
N LEU A 19 19.85 23.86 4.92
CA LEU A 19 19.71 22.44 5.23
C LEU A 19 18.30 22.10 5.75
N HIS A 20 17.74 22.94 6.62
CA HIS A 20 16.42 22.73 7.22
C HIS A 20 15.26 22.89 6.21
N SER A 21 15.33 23.90 5.33
CA SER A 21 14.34 24.11 4.25
C SER A 21 14.36 23.01 3.20
N ARG A 22 15.54 22.40 2.96
CA ARG A 22 15.68 21.22 2.12
C ARG A 22 15.10 19.98 2.81
N GLN A 23 15.28 19.83 4.13
CA GLN A 23 14.88 18.63 4.89
C GLN A 23 13.39 18.26 4.80
N LEU A 24 12.51 19.26 4.72
CA LEU A 24 11.05 19.05 4.65
C LEU A 24 10.58 18.33 3.38
N LYS A 25 11.43 18.27 2.33
CA LYS A 25 11.06 17.68 1.04
C LYS A 25 11.41 16.20 0.91
N TYR A 26 12.35 15.67 1.71
CA TYR A 26 12.93 14.34 1.48
C TYR A 26 12.11 13.17 1.98
N GLU A 27 11.04 13.44 2.73
CA GLU A 27 10.28 12.42 3.41
C GLU A 27 8.81 12.58 3.16
N ALA A 28 8.32 11.67 2.33
CA ALA A 28 6.91 11.44 2.34
C ALA A 28 6.54 9.99 2.10
N GLU A 29 5.36 9.69 2.61
CA GLU A 29 4.57 8.56 2.19
C GLU A 29 3.56 9.05 1.18
N ILE A 30 3.38 8.28 0.11
CA ILE A 30 2.27 8.50 -0.80
C ILE A 30 1.08 7.72 -0.28
N GLU A 31 0.03 8.45 0.05
CA GLU A 31 -1.28 7.91 0.32
C GLU A 31 -2.04 7.76 -1.00
N LEU A 32 -2.18 6.52 -1.48
CA LEU A 32 -2.94 6.23 -2.69
C LEU A 32 -4.41 6.05 -2.35
N VAL A 33 -5.25 6.79 -3.05
CA VAL A 33 -6.70 6.78 -2.95
C VAL A 33 -7.28 6.20 -4.23
N ASP A 34 -8.28 5.33 -4.09
CA ASP A 34 -8.97 4.81 -5.27
C ASP A 34 -9.70 5.96 -5.98
N ALA A 35 -9.52 6.00 -7.28
CA ALA A 35 -9.83 7.15 -8.10
C ALA A 35 -11.28 7.13 -8.62
N ALA A 36 -12.14 6.25 -8.07
CA ALA A 36 -13.56 6.20 -8.41
C ALA A 36 -14.25 7.52 -8.02
N GLU A 37 -14.55 8.31 -9.06
CA GLU A 37 -15.40 9.50 -9.13
C GLU A 37 -14.97 10.74 -8.34
N LYS A 38 -14.11 11.54 -8.98
CA LYS A 38 -14.09 13.01 -8.78
C LYS A 38 -14.32 13.79 -10.10
N HIS A 39 -14.83 13.10 -11.12
CA HIS A 39 -15.27 13.70 -12.39
C HIS A 39 -16.77 13.50 -12.55
N GLY A 40 -17.53 14.25 -11.76
CA GLY A 40 -18.95 14.49 -11.93
C GLY A 40 -19.20 15.91 -11.45
N ASN A 41 -20.03 16.65 -12.18
CA ASN A 41 -20.60 17.95 -11.83
C ASN A 41 -20.62 18.19 -10.29
N PRO A 42 -20.16 19.34 -9.75
CA PRO A 42 -20.30 19.64 -8.32
C PRO A 42 -21.74 19.51 -7.78
N ASP A 43 -22.75 19.53 -8.65
CA ASP A 43 -24.16 19.29 -8.30
C ASP A 43 -24.58 17.79 -8.27
N SER A 44 -23.72 16.88 -8.71
CA SER A 44 -23.92 15.42 -8.68
C SER A 44 -23.29 14.76 -7.45
N ALA A 45 -23.41 15.42 -6.30
CA ALA A 45 -22.88 14.96 -5.01
C ALA A 45 -23.63 13.75 -4.42
N HIS A 46 -23.95 12.75 -5.23
CA HIS A 46 -24.20 11.41 -4.71
C HIS A 46 -22.84 10.82 -4.36
N GLY A 47 -22.42 10.98 -3.10
CA GLY A 47 -21.17 10.42 -2.61
C GLY A 47 -21.19 8.90 -2.80
N THR A 48 -20.49 8.41 -3.83
CA THR A 48 -20.30 6.98 -4.04
C THR A 48 -19.53 6.42 -2.84
N LEU A 49 -20.21 5.63 -2.02
CA LEU A 49 -19.61 5.02 -0.84
C LEU A 49 -18.63 3.93 -1.29
N GLN A 50 -17.33 4.22 -1.26
CA GLN A 50 -16.30 3.23 -1.52
C GLN A 50 -16.13 2.29 -0.32
N VAL A 51 -16.34 1.00 -0.56
CA VAL A 51 -16.34 -0.06 0.47
C VAL A 51 -15.27 -1.11 0.21
N ALA A 52 -14.65 -1.62 1.27
CA ALA A 52 -13.62 -2.65 1.22
C ALA A 52 -14.24 -4.06 1.18
N ILE A 53 -14.60 -4.52 -0.01
CA ILE A 53 -15.18 -5.87 -0.21
C ILE A 53 -14.17 -7.01 -0.09
N ASN A 54 -12.88 -6.70 -0.29
CA ASN A 54 -11.79 -7.68 -0.25
C ASN A 54 -11.33 -7.99 1.19
N THR A 55 -11.96 -7.39 2.19
CA THR A 55 -11.60 -7.52 3.59
C THR A 55 -12.77 -8.13 4.34
N GLY A 56 -12.49 -9.13 5.17
CA GLY A 56 -13.51 -9.76 6.00
C GLY A 56 -14.02 -8.83 7.10
N PRO A 57 -15.28 -8.98 7.52
CA PRO A 57 -15.83 -8.26 8.65
C PRO A 57 -15.08 -8.65 9.95
N ARG A 58 -15.03 -7.71 10.90
CA ARG A 58 -14.47 -8.02 12.22
C ARG A 58 -15.32 -9.09 12.91
N PRO A 59 -14.72 -10.11 13.53
CA PRO A 59 -15.48 -11.21 14.13
C PRO A 59 -16.44 -10.75 15.23
N SER A 60 -16.03 -9.74 16.01
CA SER A 60 -16.89 -9.11 17.02
C SER A 60 -18.15 -8.48 16.42
N LEU A 61 -18.03 -7.80 15.28
CA LEU A 61 -19.17 -7.20 14.59
C LEU A 61 -20.07 -8.27 13.97
N LEU A 62 -19.48 -9.31 13.37
CA LEU A 62 -20.26 -10.39 12.78
C LEU A 62 -21.02 -11.20 13.87
N ARG A 63 -20.43 -11.37 15.06
CA ARG A 63 -21.10 -11.98 16.25
C ARG A 63 -22.30 -11.20 16.74
N SER A 64 -22.21 -9.87 16.81
CA SER A 64 -23.30 -9.07 17.35
C SER A 64 -24.52 -9.09 16.43
N HIS A 65 -24.32 -9.16 15.12
CA HIS A 65 -25.40 -9.13 14.13
C HIS A 65 -25.99 -10.53 13.85
N MET A 66 -25.26 -11.62 14.05
CA MET A 66 -25.85 -12.97 13.90
C MET A 66 -26.71 -13.45 15.08
N ARG A 67 -27.01 -12.55 16.04
CA ARG A 67 -28.03 -12.76 17.08
C ARG A 67 -29.43 -12.34 16.64
N TYR A 68 -29.60 -11.69 15.48
CA TYR A 68 -30.91 -11.29 14.99
C TYR A 68 -31.73 -12.52 14.56
N PRO A 69 -32.99 -12.67 15.02
CA PRO A 69 -33.87 -13.76 14.63
C PRO A 69 -34.21 -13.67 13.13
N GLY A 70 -34.22 -14.81 12.43
CA GLY A 70 -34.54 -14.90 10.99
C GLY A 70 -33.36 -15.24 10.06
N ILE A 71 -32.22 -15.67 10.61
CA ILE A 71 -31.05 -16.14 9.82
C ILE A 71 -30.77 -17.62 10.16
N ASP A 72 -31.78 -18.48 9.96
CA ASP A 72 -31.63 -19.93 10.19
C ASP A 72 -30.62 -20.55 9.22
N GLU A 73 -30.46 -19.96 8.04
CA GLU A 73 -29.51 -20.34 6.99
C GLU A 73 -28.05 -19.98 7.35
N GLY A 74 -27.83 -19.09 8.33
CA GLY A 74 -26.52 -18.61 8.75
C GLY A 74 -25.81 -19.52 9.76
N TRP A 75 -26.34 -20.71 10.05
CA TRP A 75 -25.82 -21.60 11.08
C TRP A 75 -24.35 -22.00 10.85
N LYS A 76 -23.91 -22.18 9.59
CA LYS A 76 -22.51 -22.44 9.24
C LYS A 76 -21.60 -21.30 9.67
N LEU A 77 -21.99 -20.06 9.36
CA LEU A 77 -21.27 -18.85 9.80
C LEU A 77 -21.29 -18.73 11.33
N LYS A 78 -22.43 -19.01 11.97
CA LYS A 78 -22.58 -18.97 13.42
C LYS A 78 -21.63 -19.95 14.11
N ASN A 79 -21.50 -21.17 13.58
CA ASN A 79 -20.57 -22.18 14.08
C ASN A 79 -19.11 -21.75 13.87
N LEU A 80 -18.78 -21.28 12.67
CA LEU A 80 -17.44 -20.81 12.33
C LEU A 80 -16.97 -19.69 13.28
N ILE A 81 -17.87 -18.82 13.71
CA ILE A 81 -17.52 -17.65 14.53
C ILE A 81 -17.55 -17.93 16.03
N ASN A 82 -18.42 -18.83 16.48
CA ASN A 82 -18.47 -19.20 17.90
C ASN A 82 -17.24 -20.01 18.30
N ASP A 83 -16.61 -20.70 17.36
CA ASP A 83 -15.32 -21.34 17.55
C ASP A 83 -14.15 -20.34 17.34
N ASN A 84 -13.70 -19.72 18.42
CA ASN A 84 -12.59 -18.77 18.40
C ASN A 84 -11.28 -19.37 17.88
N GLY A 85 -11.04 -20.67 18.11
CA GLY A 85 -9.81 -21.33 17.67
C GLY A 85 -9.83 -21.58 16.15
N SER A 86 -10.97 -22.04 15.65
CA SER A 86 -11.19 -22.29 14.22
C SER A 86 -11.22 -21.01 13.39
N TRP A 87 -11.87 -19.93 13.87
CA TRP A 87 -11.85 -18.65 13.15
C TRP A 87 -10.43 -18.07 13.01
N ALA A 88 -9.66 -18.03 14.11
CA ALA A 88 -8.33 -17.42 14.11
C ALA A 88 -7.35 -18.20 13.23
N SER A 89 -7.37 -19.53 13.32
CA SER A 89 -6.54 -20.42 12.48
C SER A 89 -6.91 -20.33 11.00
N GLN A 90 -8.20 -20.29 10.67
CA GLN A 90 -8.65 -20.23 9.27
C GLN A 90 -8.54 -18.82 8.66
N SER A 91 -8.61 -17.75 9.46
CA SER A 91 -8.58 -16.38 8.92
C SER A 91 -7.26 -16.06 8.20
N ALA A 92 -6.14 -16.57 8.70
CA ALA A 92 -4.84 -16.36 8.09
C ALA A 92 -4.68 -17.11 6.76
N SER A 93 -5.35 -18.25 6.60
CA SER A 93 -5.20 -19.13 5.45
C SER A 93 -6.28 -18.95 4.38
N SER A 94 -7.50 -18.60 4.80
CA SER A 94 -8.70 -18.55 3.95
C SER A 94 -8.97 -17.15 3.36
N PHE A 95 -8.31 -16.10 3.88
CA PHE A 95 -8.50 -14.72 3.46
C PHE A 95 -9.99 -14.37 3.31
N TRP A 96 -10.75 -14.47 4.41
CA TRP A 96 -12.19 -14.26 4.40
C TRP A 96 -12.55 -12.90 3.81
N THR A 97 -13.23 -12.91 2.67
CA THR A 97 -13.91 -11.73 2.09
C THR A 97 -15.41 -11.88 2.30
N ILE A 98 -16.17 -10.80 2.07
CA ILE A 98 -17.64 -10.93 2.14
C ILE A 98 -18.15 -11.97 1.14
N GLY A 99 -17.66 -11.95 -0.10
CA GLY A 99 -18.05 -12.94 -1.11
C GLY A 99 -17.76 -14.38 -0.69
N ARG A 100 -16.62 -14.63 -0.04
CA ARG A 100 -16.28 -15.98 0.47
C ARG A 100 -17.10 -16.38 1.69
N LEU A 101 -17.37 -15.45 2.60
CA LEU A 101 -18.26 -15.72 3.72
C LEU A 101 -19.68 -16.03 3.25
N MET A 102 -20.14 -15.30 2.22
CA MET A 102 -21.40 -15.59 1.53
C MET A 102 -21.36 -17.00 0.92
N GLN A 103 -20.35 -17.32 0.11
CA GLN A 103 -20.20 -18.65 -0.49
C GLN A 103 -20.12 -19.78 0.55
N PHE A 104 -19.43 -19.56 1.66
CA PHE A 104 -19.32 -20.51 2.77
C PHE A 104 -20.64 -20.71 3.51
N ALA A 105 -21.40 -19.63 3.73
CA ALA A 105 -22.72 -19.69 4.33
C ALA A 105 -23.70 -20.47 3.45
N ASN A 106 -23.50 -20.40 2.13
CA ASN A 106 -24.36 -21.06 1.18
C ASN A 106 -24.23 -22.59 1.27
N SER A 107 -25.35 -23.32 1.40
CA SER A 107 -25.40 -24.74 1.03
C SER A 107 -25.49 -24.84 -0.50
N GLU A 108 -24.90 -25.86 -1.10
CA GLU A 108 -24.46 -25.95 -2.51
C GLU A 108 -25.51 -25.65 -3.63
N ASP A 109 -26.77 -25.31 -3.31
CA ASP A 109 -27.87 -25.18 -4.26
C ASP A 109 -28.60 -23.82 -4.29
N MET A 110 -28.19 -22.82 -3.52
CA MET A 110 -28.93 -21.55 -3.48
C MET A 110 -28.46 -20.58 -4.56
N THR A 111 -29.28 -20.44 -5.61
CA THR A 111 -29.10 -19.47 -6.72
C THR A 111 -29.50 -18.05 -6.34
N VAL A 112 -30.16 -17.85 -5.20
CA VAL A 112 -30.64 -16.55 -4.70
C VAL A 112 -30.24 -16.39 -3.23
N TRP A 113 -29.64 -15.24 -2.93
CA TRP A 113 -29.17 -14.91 -1.58
C TRP A 113 -30.32 -14.42 -0.69
N PRO A 114 -30.36 -14.77 0.61
CA PRO A 114 -31.33 -14.22 1.53
C PRO A 114 -31.03 -12.72 1.68
N LEU A 115 -32.02 -11.87 1.41
CA LEU A 115 -31.86 -10.43 1.49
C LEU A 115 -31.36 -9.98 2.88
N THR A 116 -31.81 -10.67 3.94
CA THR A 116 -31.40 -10.43 5.32
C THR A 116 -29.90 -10.65 5.55
N LEU A 117 -29.34 -11.76 5.05
CA LEU A 117 -27.91 -12.06 5.17
C LEU A 117 -27.08 -11.09 4.33
N PHE A 118 -27.53 -10.78 3.11
CA PHE A 118 -26.86 -9.79 2.25
C PHE A 118 -26.81 -8.41 2.90
N THR A 119 -27.95 -7.89 3.38
CA THR A 119 -28.02 -6.58 4.04
C THR A 119 -27.11 -6.52 5.26
N LEU A 120 -27.08 -7.59 6.07
CA LEU A 120 -26.22 -7.68 7.25
C LEU A 120 -24.74 -7.61 6.85
N LEU A 121 -24.30 -8.37 5.85
CA LEU A 121 -22.91 -8.36 5.41
C LEU A 121 -22.52 -7.02 4.79
N VAL A 122 -23.40 -6.40 4.02
CA VAL A 122 -23.17 -5.06 3.45
C VAL A 122 -23.04 -4.01 4.55
N GLN A 123 -23.83 -4.09 5.64
CA GLN A 123 -23.69 -3.20 6.80
C GLN A 123 -22.34 -3.35 7.53
N LEU A 124 -21.70 -4.51 7.39
CA LEU A 124 -20.39 -4.79 7.99
C LEU A 124 -19.22 -4.35 7.12
N LEU A 125 -19.47 -3.85 5.90
CA LEU A 125 -18.43 -3.34 5.04
C LEU A 125 -17.75 -2.13 5.67
N LEU A 126 -16.42 -2.19 5.70
CA LEU A 126 -15.61 -1.04 6.09
C LEU A 126 -15.46 -0.09 4.92
N LYS A 127 -15.37 1.21 5.22
CA LYS A 127 -14.95 2.19 4.23
C LYS A 127 -13.59 1.81 3.66
N LEU A 128 -13.44 1.89 2.34
CA LEU A 128 -12.17 1.63 1.68
C LEU A 128 -11.11 2.60 2.21
N GLN A 129 -10.02 2.04 2.76
CA GLN A 129 -8.91 2.83 3.30
C GLN A 129 -7.89 3.15 2.21
N SER A 130 -7.18 4.26 2.36
CA SER A 130 -6.01 4.57 1.56
C SER A 130 -4.81 3.71 1.99
N ARG A 131 -3.82 3.57 1.09
CA ARG A 131 -2.62 2.76 1.33
C ARG A 131 -1.36 3.61 1.19
N TYR A 132 -0.47 3.49 2.17
CA TYR A 132 0.78 4.23 2.27
C TYR A 132 1.93 3.48 1.62
N PHE A 133 2.76 4.21 0.86
CA PHE A 133 4.01 3.72 0.28
C PHE A 133 5.13 4.71 0.54
N SER A 134 6.31 4.21 0.94
CA SER A 134 7.50 5.05 1.05
C SER A 134 7.96 5.50 -0.33
N ILE A 135 8.25 6.79 -0.47
CA ILE A 135 8.85 7.33 -1.69
C ILE A 135 10.26 6.75 -1.84
N ALA A 136 10.56 6.28 -3.05
CA ALA A 136 11.79 5.58 -3.37
C ALA A 136 12.85 6.46 -4.06
N SER A 137 12.67 7.78 -4.06
CA SER A 137 13.62 8.73 -4.65
C SER A 137 13.89 9.93 -3.77
N SER A 138 15.00 10.62 -4.06
CA SER A 138 15.18 11.98 -3.58
C SER A 138 14.44 12.98 -4.49
N PRO A 139 13.77 14.03 -3.94
CA PRO A 139 13.30 15.18 -4.71
C PRO A 139 14.42 15.92 -5.44
N LYS A 140 15.67 15.83 -4.98
CA LYS A 140 16.83 16.42 -5.65
C LYS A 140 17.14 15.69 -6.96
N SER A 141 17.09 14.36 -6.95
CA SER A 141 17.32 13.54 -8.14
C SER A 141 16.10 13.47 -9.06
N SER A 142 14.90 13.62 -8.52
CA SER A 142 13.64 13.43 -9.27
C SER A 142 12.57 14.41 -8.81
N PRO A 143 12.68 15.72 -9.15
CA PRO A 143 11.78 16.76 -8.64
C PRO A 143 10.34 16.64 -9.16
N HIS A 144 10.14 16.00 -10.32
CA HIS A 144 8.84 15.87 -10.98
C HIS A 144 8.33 14.42 -11.04
N GLN A 145 8.99 13.51 -10.32
CA GLN A 145 8.61 12.09 -10.30
C GLN A 145 8.64 11.60 -8.87
N ILE A 146 7.66 10.76 -8.52
CA ILE A 146 7.57 10.17 -7.19
C ILE A 146 7.54 8.65 -7.34
N PRO A 147 8.70 8.00 -7.54
CA PRO A 147 8.80 6.55 -7.62
C PRO A 147 8.43 5.93 -6.28
N ILE A 148 7.72 4.81 -6.34
CA ILE A 148 7.41 3.96 -5.19
C ILE A 148 7.89 2.54 -5.47
N THR A 149 8.23 1.80 -4.41
CA THR A 149 8.55 0.37 -4.51
C THR A 149 7.41 -0.43 -3.90
N VAL A 150 6.81 -1.30 -4.70
CA VAL A 150 5.59 -2.02 -4.33
C VAL A 150 5.86 -3.52 -4.38
N GLY A 151 5.74 -4.18 -3.23
CA GLY A 151 5.62 -5.64 -3.18
C GLY A 151 4.20 -6.05 -3.55
N VAL A 152 4.02 -6.80 -4.63
CA VAL A 152 2.68 -7.23 -5.08
C VAL A 152 2.14 -8.31 -4.16
N VAL A 153 1.00 -8.04 -3.50
CA VAL A 153 0.31 -9.02 -2.67
C VAL A 153 -0.54 -9.94 -3.55
N ASN A 154 -0.12 -11.18 -3.65
CA ASN A 154 -0.80 -12.22 -4.43
C ASN A 154 -0.55 -13.58 -3.77
N GLU A 155 -1.37 -13.92 -2.78
CA GLU A 155 -1.20 -15.11 -1.96
C GLU A 155 -2.10 -16.25 -2.44
N GLN A 156 -1.61 -17.49 -2.40
CA GLN A 156 -2.48 -18.65 -2.63
C GLN A 156 -3.29 -18.93 -1.37
N ILE A 157 -4.57 -19.25 -1.55
CA ILE A 157 -5.45 -19.60 -0.44
C ILE A 157 -5.23 -21.06 -0.11
N ALA A 158 -5.06 -21.36 1.17
CA ALA A 158 -4.78 -22.73 1.57
C ALA A 158 -5.95 -23.65 1.21
N GLY A 159 -5.64 -24.77 0.56
CA GLY A 159 -6.64 -25.76 0.17
C GLY A 159 -7.47 -25.41 -1.07
N THR A 160 -7.14 -24.34 -1.79
CA THR A 160 -7.81 -24.01 -3.06
C THR A 160 -6.81 -23.62 -4.16
N GLU A 161 -7.28 -23.64 -5.41
CA GLU A 161 -6.55 -23.09 -6.56
C GLU A 161 -6.72 -21.56 -6.67
N GLU A 162 -7.59 -20.98 -5.86
CA GLU A 162 -7.84 -19.54 -5.84
C GLU A 162 -6.69 -18.76 -5.19
N ARG A 163 -6.62 -17.47 -5.56
CA ARG A 163 -5.63 -16.54 -5.04
C ARG A 163 -6.30 -15.33 -4.39
N PHE A 164 -5.65 -14.81 -3.36
CA PHE A 164 -5.99 -13.56 -2.73
C PHE A 164 -5.13 -12.44 -3.30
N TYR A 165 -5.79 -11.40 -3.81
CA TYR A 165 -5.15 -10.24 -4.41
C TYR A 165 -5.31 -9.01 -3.51
N GLY A 166 -4.18 -8.36 -3.18
CA GLY A 166 -4.23 -7.03 -2.57
C GLY A 166 -4.75 -6.01 -3.57
N LEU A 167 -5.78 -5.23 -3.20
CA LEU A 167 -6.44 -4.28 -4.12
C LEU A 167 -5.44 -3.28 -4.72
N THR A 168 -4.79 -2.47 -3.88
CA THR A 168 -3.91 -1.38 -4.35
C THR A 168 -2.70 -1.91 -5.12
N THR A 169 -2.08 -3.00 -4.66
CA THR A 169 -0.86 -3.51 -5.31
C THR A 169 -1.16 -4.14 -6.67
N ASN A 170 -2.29 -4.85 -6.80
CA ASN A 170 -2.71 -5.42 -8.08
C ASN A 170 -3.25 -4.35 -9.03
N TYR A 171 -3.88 -3.31 -8.50
CA TYR A 171 -4.23 -2.13 -9.27
C TYR A 171 -2.98 -1.47 -9.87
N LEU A 172 -1.94 -1.23 -9.06
CA LEU A 172 -0.70 -0.57 -9.53
C LEU A 172 0.08 -1.41 -10.54
N ILE A 173 0.20 -2.73 -10.36
CA ILE A 173 0.91 -3.57 -11.32
C ILE A 173 0.15 -3.68 -12.65
N ASP A 174 -1.18 -3.72 -12.62
CA ASP A 174 -1.97 -3.72 -13.84
C ASP A 174 -1.86 -2.38 -14.57
N LEU A 175 -1.95 -1.26 -13.84
CA LEU A 175 -1.70 0.08 -14.35
C LEU A 175 -0.31 0.18 -15.01
N HIS A 176 0.72 -0.33 -14.35
CA HIS A 176 2.08 -0.36 -14.86
C HIS A 176 2.18 -1.16 -16.17
N ARG A 177 1.51 -2.31 -16.26
CA ARG A 177 1.49 -3.13 -17.48
C ARG A 177 0.76 -2.43 -18.62
N GLN A 178 -0.37 -1.80 -18.35
CA GLN A 178 -1.13 -1.04 -19.36
C GLN A 178 -0.29 0.11 -19.94
N LEU A 179 0.32 0.93 -19.07
CA LEU A 179 1.18 2.04 -19.48
C LEU A 179 2.42 1.59 -20.28
N ARG A 180 2.91 0.37 -20.07
CA ARG A 180 4.00 -0.21 -20.88
C ARG A 180 3.51 -0.83 -22.19
N SER A 181 2.32 -1.42 -22.18
CA SER A 181 1.73 -2.14 -23.31
C SER A 181 1.13 -1.22 -24.37
N GLU A 182 0.95 0.09 -24.10
CA GLU A 182 0.72 1.09 -25.13
C GLU A 182 1.86 1.17 -26.18
N SER A 183 3.03 0.58 -25.91
CA SER A 183 4.14 0.43 -26.87
C SER A 183 4.13 -0.88 -27.67
N THR A 184 3.21 -1.83 -27.44
CA THR A 184 3.16 -3.10 -28.20
C THR A 184 1.72 -3.60 -28.30
N THR A 185 1.13 -3.41 -29.49
CA THR A 185 -0.11 -4.01 -30.02
C THR A 185 -1.16 -4.49 -29.00
N ARG A 186 -2.26 -3.70 -28.92
CA ARG A 186 -3.52 -4.02 -28.23
C ARG A 186 -4.11 -5.35 -28.71
N THR A 187 -3.64 -6.47 -28.17
CA THR A 187 -4.31 -7.76 -28.27
C THR A 187 -5.18 -7.92 -27.04
N THR A 188 -6.48 -7.79 -27.27
CA THR A 188 -7.59 -7.87 -26.30
C THR A 188 -7.79 -9.25 -25.67
N ALA A 189 -6.81 -10.16 -25.76
CA ALA A 189 -6.98 -11.58 -25.43
C ALA A 189 -6.50 -11.98 -24.02
N ASN A 190 -5.70 -11.16 -23.34
CA ASN A 190 -5.24 -11.45 -21.97
C ASN A 190 -5.70 -10.36 -21.00
N ARG A 191 -7.01 -10.15 -20.89
CA ARG A 191 -7.53 -9.64 -19.62
C ARG A 191 -7.12 -10.67 -18.58
N SER A 192 -6.22 -10.29 -17.68
CA SER A 192 -6.01 -11.07 -16.46
C SER A 192 -7.40 -11.34 -15.86
N ASN A 193 -7.63 -12.52 -15.27
CA ASN A 193 -8.90 -12.89 -14.62
C ASN A 193 -9.30 -11.98 -13.43
N MET A 194 -8.79 -10.74 -13.36
CA MET A 194 -9.20 -9.72 -12.43
C MET A 194 -10.40 -8.95 -13.00
N PRO A 195 -11.57 -8.99 -12.34
CA PRO A 195 -12.77 -8.27 -12.76
C PRO A 195 -12.72 -6.81 -12.33
N VAL A 196 -11.57 -6.14 -12.45
CA VAL A 196 -11.42 -4.73 -12.06
C VAL A 196 -11.55 -3.87 -13.31
N VAL A 197 -12.70 -3.21 -13.46
CA VAL A 197 -12.91 -2.18 -14.48
C VAL A 197 -12.28 -0.89 -13.94
N PHE A 198 -11.31 -0.33 -14.66
CA PHE A 198 -10.54 0.83 -14.21
C PHE A 198 -11.12 2.14 -14.77
N PRO A 199 -11.64 3.04 -13.94
CA PRO A 199 -12.34 4.23 -14.43
C PRO A 199 -11.41 5.34 -14.97
N ASN A 200 -10.10 5.34 -14.64
CA ASN A 200 -9.28 6.57 -14.68
C ASN A 200 -8.06 6.59 -15.61
N ALA A 201 -8.10 5.91 -16.76
CA ALA A 201 -7.19 6.14 -17.90
C ALA A 201 -5.69 6.30 -17.53
N GLY A 202 -5.14 5.44 -16.66
CA GLY A 202 -3.72 5.50 -16.33
C GLY A 202 -3.34 6.33 -15.08
N LYS A 203 -4.30 6.97 -14.38
CA LYS A 203 -4.02 7.90 -13.27
C LYS A 203 -4.46 7.37 -11.90
N VAL A 204 -3.71 7.75 -10.86
CA VAL A 204 -3.99 7.42 -9.45
C VAL A 204 -4.15 8.72 -8.65
N LEU A 205 -5.10 8.76 -7.73
CA LEU A 205 -5.19 9.84 -6.75
C LEU A 205 -4.17 9.60 -5.64
N ALA A 206 -3.36 10.61 -5.35
CA ALA A 206 -2.26 10.51 -4.42
C ALA A 206 -2.16 11.77 -3.57
N HIS A 207 -1.85 11.60 -2.29
CA HIS A 207 -1.49 12.69 -1.38
C HIS A 207 -0.16 12.41 -0.69
N ILE A 208 0.67 13.45 -0.54
CA ILE A 208 1.99 13.38 0.06
C ILE A 208 1.86 13.68 1.55
N ARG A 209 2.26 12.73 2.40
CA ARG A 209 2.27 12.91 3.86
C ARG A 209 3.69 12.95 4.38
N THR A 210 3.99 13.89 5.28
CA THR A 210 5.31 14.00 5.92
C THR A 210 5.60 12.82 6.85
N SER A 211 6.85 12.35 6.84
CA SER A 211 7.34 11.29 7.74
C SER A 211 8.34 11.82 8.77
N ALA A 212 8.64 10.97 9.76
CA ALA A 212 9.68 11.16 10.77
C ALA A 212 11.02 10.51 10.39
N LEU A 213 11.06 9.70 9.32
CA LEU A 213 12.25 8.97 8.89
C LEU A 213 13.28 9.89 8.21
N ARG A 214 13.98 10.68 9.05
CA ARG A 214 15.16 11.57 8.94
C ARG A 214 16.37 11.14 8.12
N LEU A 215 16.85 11.88 7.11
CA LEU A 215 18.32 11.99 6.96
C LEU A 215 18.88 12.92 8.05
N PRO A 216 20.01 12.60 8.71
CA PRO A 216 20.65 13.52 9.65
C PRO A 216 20.99 14.86 9.00
N LEU A 217 20.77 15.95 9.74
CA LEU A 217 21.08 17.34 9.31
C LEU A 217 22.55 17.51 8.91
N ASP A 218 23.43 16.85 9.65
CA ASP A 218 24.86 16.84 9.39
C ASP A 218 25.18 15.79 8.32
N ILE A 219 25.70 16.28 7.20
CA ILE A 219 26.06 15.46 6.04
C ILE A 219 27.32 14.62 6.26
N CYS A 220 28.10 14.89 7.30
CA CYS A 220 29.26 14.09 7.67
C CYS A 220 28.89 12.95 8.64
N LYS A 221 27.67 12.97 9.22
CA LYS A 221 27.24 11.89 10.12
C LYS A 221 27.10 10.56 9.37
N PRO A 222 27.65 9.47 9.93
CA PRO A 222 27.46 8.14 9.39
C PRO A 222 25.99 7.71 9.50
N ILE A 223 25.52 6.92 8.54
CA ILE A 223 24.17 6.34 8.56
C ILE A 223 24.21 4.82 8.39
N ILE A 224 23.39 4.14 9.19
CA ILE A 224 23.15 2.70 9.07
C ILE A 224 21.69 2.51 8.69
N MET A 225 21.46 1.84 7.57
CA MET A 225 20.15 1.60 6.97
C MET A 225 19.88 0.10 6.96
N VAL A 226 18.70 -0.31 7.43
CA VAL A 226 18.29 -1.73 7.48
C VAL A 226 16.91 -1.84 6.86
N GLY A 227 16.81 -2.46 5.69
CA GLY A 227 15.57 -2.51 4.91
C GLY A 227 15.43 -3.77 4.07
N PRO A 228 14.83 -4.85 4.59
CA PRO A 228 14.54 -6.05 3.80
C PRO A 228 13.37 -5.82 2.83
N GLY A 229 13.42 -6.46 1.66
CA GLY A 229 12.35 -6.42 0.65
C GLY A 229 12.01 -5.00 0.20
N SER A 230 10.72 -4.65 0.14
CA SER A 230 10.26 -3.29 -0.20
C SER A 230 10.66 -2.23 0.83
N GLY A 231 11.17 -2.63 2.01
CA GLY A 231 11.72 -1.73 3.01
C GLY A 231 12.97 -0.96 2.55
N ILE A 232 13.55 -1.31 1.40
CA ILE A 232 14.64 -0.55 0.78
C ILE A 232 14.21 0.79 0.17
N ALA A 233 12.90 0.99 -0.07
CA ALA A 233 12.37 2.17 -0.75
C ALA A 233 12.93 3.51 -0.23
N PRO A 234 12.77 3.88 1.05
CA PRO A 234 13.26 5.18 1.54
C PRO A 234 14.79 5.29 1.44
N PHE A 235 15.51 4.19 1.64
CA PHE A 235 16.97 4.18 1.60
C PHE A 235 17.52 4.38 0.19
N ARG A 236 16.79 3.98 -0.85
CA ARG A 236 17.12 4.36 -2.23
C ARG A 236 17.14 5.89 -2.38
N GLY A 237 16.15 6.59 -1.82
CA GLY A 237 16.11 8.05 -1.81
C GLY A 237 17.27 8.68 -1.03
N PHE A 238 17.61 8.10 0.13
CA PHE A 238 18.74 8.57 0.95
C PHE A 238 20.08 8.47 0.24
N VAL A 239 20.33 7.32 -0.40
CA VAL A 239 21.54 7.09 -1.19
C VAL A 239 21.60 8.06 -2.36
N GLN A 240 20.50 8.28 -3.08
CA GLN A 240 20.43 9.26 -4.17
C GLN A 240 20.75 10.68 -3.69
N GLU A 241 20.26 11.07 -2.50
CA GLU A 241 20.52 12.40 -1.94
C GLU A 241 22.00 12.59 -1.59
N ARG A 242 22.58 11.65 -0.84
CA ARG A 242 23.99 11.73 -0.43
C ARG A 242 24.92 11.60 -1.64
N ALA A 243 24.57 10.78 -2.64
CA ALA A 243 25.31 10.72 -3.90
C ALA A 243 25.26 12.04 -4.66
N GLY A 244 24.10 12.72 -4.69
CA GLY A 244 23.96 14.03 -5.31
C GLY A 244 24.76 15.12 -4.59
N LEU A 245 24.91 15.04 -3.27
CA LEU A 245 25.79 15.95 -2.50
C LEU A 245 27.28 15.63 -2.75
N ALA A 246 27.64 14.35 -2.77
CA ALA A 246 29.02 13.96 -3.09
C ALA A 246 29.42 14.42 -4.50
N ALA A 247 28.51 14.33 -5.48
CA ALA A 247 28.72 14.81 -6.84
C ALA A 247 28.90 16.35 -6.93
N GLU A 248 28.35 17.10 -5.98
CA GLU A 248 28.55 18.55 -5.84
C GLU A 248 29.85 18.91 -5.11
N GLY A 249 30.67 17.92 -4.72
CA GLY A 249 31.96 18.12 -4.05
C GLY A 249 31.90 18.13 -2.52
N PHE A 250 30.72 17.88 -1.93
CA PHE A 250 30.60 17.79 -0.47
C PHE A 250 31.21 16.49 0.07
N THR A 251 31.89 16.59 1.20
CA THR A 251 32.31 15.40 1.95
C THR A 251 31.10 14.82 2.69
N ILE A 252 30.77 13.55 2.41
CA ILE A 252 29.66 12.85 3.06
C ILE A 252 30.17 11.79 4.04
N GLY A 253 29.41 11.58 5.12
CA GLY A 253 29.64 10.51 6.07
C GLY A 253 29.42 9.13 5.46
N PRO A 254 30.02 8.07 6.03
CA PRO A 254 29.88 6.72 5.50
C PRO A 254 28.44 6.22 5.63
N MET A 255 28.00 5.44 4.64
CA MET A 255 26.65 4.89 4.59
C MET A 255 26.73 3.37 4.49
N LEU A 256 26.06 2.67 5.42
CA LEU A 256 25.97 1.21 5.43
C LEU A 256 24.51 0.80 5.20
N LEU A 257 24.27 -0.10 4.25
CA LEU A 257 22.94 -0.64 3.93
C LEU A 257 22.93 -2.15 4.12
N PHE A 258 22.05 -2.63 5.00
CA PHE A 258 21.69 -4.03 5.14
C PHE A 258 20.39 -4.30 4.38
N PHE A 259 20.50 -5.06 3.29
CA PHE A 259 19.39 -5.47 2.45
C PHE A 259 19.20 -6.99 2.50
N GLY A 260 17.95 -7.45 2.38
CA GLY A 260 17.60 -8.86 2.32
C GLY A 260 16.46 -9.15 1.36
N CYS A 261 16.61 -10.20 0.55
CA CYS A 261 15.60 -10.74 -0.35
C CYS A 261 15.62 -12.28 -0.33
N ARG A 262 14.59 -12.92 -0.89
CA ARG A 262 14.47 -14.38 -0.89
C ARG A 262 15.48 -15.08 -1.82
N SER A 263 15.83 -14.42 -2.93
CA SER A 263 16.78 -14.92 -3.92
C SER A 263 17.56 -13.75 -4.52
N SER A 264 18.85 -13.95 -4.79
CA SER A 264 19.63 -13.06 -5.65
C SER A 264 19.17 -13.28 -7.09
N SER A 265 18.46 -12.30 -7.65
CA SER A 265 18.05 -12.28 -9.06
C SER A 265 19.23 -12.06 -9.98
#